data_AF-A0A117SHH6-F1
#
_entry.id   AF-A0A117SHH6-F1
#
_cell.length_a   1.000
_cell.length_b   1.000
_cell.length_c   1.000
_cell.angle_alpha   90.00
_cell.angle_beta   90.00
_cell.angle_gamma   90.00
#
_symmetry.space_group_name_H-M   'P 1'
#
loop_
_entity.id
_entity.type
_entity.pdbx_description
1 polymer ?
#
loop_
_entity_poly.entity_id
_entity_poly.type
_entity_poly.pdbx_seq_one_letter_code
_entity_poly.pdbx_strand_id
1 'polypeptide(L)'
;MLVTIRNDDSYHKAFFYAMGISAETRRNIRTLFDFKDDCIKPEGISCAWQTGSTRRLCRFAFNLWNGWTEEGKEQYSAPYQLFDCGFAPYFFEAIRLRYPEYCRSLQRPLFLSEGKER
;
A
#
# COMPACT_ATOMS: atom_id res chain seq x y z
N MET A 1 20.74 26.38 -3.18
CA MET A 1 20.64 24.91 -3.31
C MET A 1 19.17 24.58 -3.36
N LEU A 2 18.69 24.09 -4.50
CA LEU A 2 17.29 23.72 -4.68
C LEU A 2 17.01 22.50 -3.81
N VAL A 3 16.35 22.71 -2.67
CA VAL A 3 15.69 21.64 -1.95
C VAL A 3 14.68 21.07 -2.94
N THR A 4 14.94 19.87 -3.45
CA THR A 4 13.98 19.13 -4.27
C THR A 4 12.81 18.72 -3.40
N ILE A 5 11.92 19.67 -3.12
CA ILE A 5 10.60 19.44 -2.52
C ILE A 5 9.74 18.80 -3.59
N ARG A 6 9.90 17.48 -3.76
CA ARG A 6 8.99 16.70 -4.60
C ARG A 6 8.84 15.27 -4.10
N ASN A 7 8.94 15.05 -2.79
CA ASN A 7 8.49 13.81 -2.16
C ASN A 7 7.04 14.00 -1.70
N ASP A 8 6.19 14.23 -2.69
CA ASP A 8 4.74 14.12 -2.57
C ASP A 8 4.43 12.79 -1.88
N ASP A 9 3.70 12.87 -0.78
CA ASP A 9 3.81 11.96 0.35
C ASP A 9 3.60 10.48 -0.04
N SER A 10 4.70 9.73 -0.09
CA SER A 10 4.72 8.35 -0.59
C SER A 10 3.79 7.41 0.17
N TYR A 11 3.61 7.62 1.48
CA TYR A 11 2.75 6.77 2.29
C TYR A 11 1.27 7.12 2.08
N HIS A 12 0.95 8.41 1.90
CA HIS A 12 -0.38 8.83 1.45
C HIS A 12 -0.76 8.22 0.11
N LYS A 13 0.13 8.31 -0.89
CA LYS A 13 -0.12 7.73 -2.23
C LYS A 13 -0.37 6.25 -2.17
N ALA A 14 0.49 5.51 -1.47
CA ALA A 14 0.35 4.08 -1.30
C ALA A 14 -0.96 3.72 -0.61
N PHE A 15 -1.32 4.45 0.45
CA PHE A 15 -2.57 4.26 1.18
C PHE A 15 -3.80 4.50 0.29
N PHE A 16 -3.90 5.66 -0.35
CA PHE A 16 -5.07 5.99 -1.17
C PHE A 16 -5.16 5.15 -2.45
N TYR A 17 -4.02 4.76 -3.04
CA TYR A 17 -4.01 3.77 -4.12
C TYR A 17 -4.59 2.43 -3.62
N ALA A 18 -4.13 1.93 -2.47
CA ALA A 18 -4.62 0.68 -1.90
C ALA A 18 -6.12 0.75 -1.58
N MET A 19 -6.59 1.83 -0.95
CA MET A 19 -8.03 2.06 -0.71
C MET A 19 -8.83 2.19 -2.00
N GLY A 20 -8.19 2.56 -3.10
CA GLY A 20 -8.77 2.61 -4.44
C GLY A 20 -9.07 1.25 -5.06
N ILE A 21 -8.43 0.16 -4.61
CA ILE A 21 -8.55 -1.18 -5.23
C ILE A 21 -9.99 -1.73 -5.12
N SER A 22 -10.64 -1.60 -3.95
CA SER A 22 -11.98 -2.15 -3.69
C SER A 22 -13.06 -1.07 -3.71
N ALA A 23 -14.22 -1.41 -4.27
CA ALA A 23 -15.37 -0.51 -4.25
C ALA A 23 -15.90 -0.25 -2.83
N GLU A 24 -15.78 -1.25 -1.94
CA GLU A 24 -16.16 -1.19 -0.54
C GLU A 24 -15.25 -0.22 0.23
N THR A 25 -13.93 -0.31 0.06
CA THR A 25 -12.98 0.60 0.73
C THR A 25 -13.16 2.04 0.24
N ARG A 26 -13.43 2.25 -1.05
CA ARG A 26 -13.75 3.59 -1.59
C ARG A 26 -15.04 4.16 -0.98
N ARG A 27 -16.11 3.36 -0.92
CA ARG A 27 -17.39 3.77 -0.33
C ARG A 27 -17.29 4.10 1.17
N ASN A 28 -16.39 3.43 1.88
CA ASN A 28 -16.24 3.55 3.34
C ASN A 28 -14.96 4.26 3.76
N ILE A 29 -14.31 5.05 2.89
CA ILE A 29 -13.00 5.66 3.19
C ILE A 29 -12.97 6.49 4.47
N ARG A 30 -14.08 7.17 4.81
CA ARG A 30 -14.22 7.97 6.03
C ARG A 30 -14.24 7.13 7.33
N THR A 31 -14.45 5.81 7.23
CA THR A 31 -14.30 4.91 8.38
C THR A 31 -12.87 4.40 8.54
N LEU A 32 -12.01 4.61 7.54
CA LEU A 32 -10.63 4.10 7.49
C LEU A 32 -9.59 5.22 7.62
N PHE A 33 -9.98 6.46 7.37
CA PHE A 33 -9.11 7.62 7.35
C PHE A 33 -9.81 8.85 7.95
N ASP A 34 -9.10 9.55 8.83
CA ASP A 34 -9.50 10.85 9.34
C ASP A 34 -8.89 11.95 8.46
N PHE A 35 -9.73 12.59 7.63
CA PHE A 35 -9.28 13.67 6.75
C PHE A 35 -9.01 14.99 7.48
N LYS A 36 -9.45 15.13 8.73
CA LYS A 36 -9.20 16.33 9.53
C LYS A 36 -7.84 16.22 10.22
N ASP A 37 -7.58 15.08 10.84
CA ASP A 37 -6.36 14.84 11.61
C ASP A 37 -5.26 14.14 10.79
N ASP A 38 -5.54 13.88 9.51
CA ASP A 38 -4.62 13.29 8.53
C ASP A 38 -3.99 11.97 9.00
N CYS A 39 -4.83 11.05 9.46
CA CYS A 39 -4.37 9.79 10.04
C CYS A 39 -5.29 8.61 9.71
N ILE A 40 -4.72 7.41 9.77
CA ILE A 40 -5.47 6.16 9.64
C ILE A 40 -6.38 5.94 10.85
N LYS A 41 -7.48 5.22 10.62
CA LYS A 41 -8.46 4.83 11.64
C LYS A 41 -8.51 3.32 11.83
N PRO A 42 -7.63 2.74 12.68
CA PRO A 42 -7.55 1.30 12.95
C PRO A 42 -8.89 0.64 13.27
N GLU A 43 -9.77 1.34 13.98
CA GLU A 43 -11.11 0.89 14.35
C GLU A 43 -11.99 0.53 13.12
N GLY A 44 -11.69 1.12 11.96
CA GLY A 44 -12.34 0.81 10.69
C GLY A 44 -12.18 -0.63 10.20
N ILE A 45 -11.21 -1.38 10.73
CA ILE A 45 -11.02 -2.81 10.43
C ILE A 45 -12.17 -3.66 11.00
N SER A 46 -12.82 -3.20 12.07
CA SER A 46 -13.90 -3.91 12.76
C SER A 46 -15.30 -3.50 12.26
N CYS A 47 -15.41 -2.62 11.28
CA CYS A 47 -16.70 -2.20 10.73
C CYS A 47 -17.45 -3.34 10.03
N ALA A 48 -18.78 -3.35 10.16
CA ALA A 48 -19.64 -4.43 9.66
C ALA A 48 -19.61 -4.67 8.14
N TRP A 49 -19.21 -3.66 7.35
CA TRP A 49 -19.09 -3.77 5.90
C TRP A 49 -17.85 -4.57 5.46
N GLN A 50 -16.91 -4.82 6.37
CA GLN A 50 -15.65 -5.48 6.06
C GLN A 50 -15.85 -6.97 5.73
N THR A 51 -15.19 -7.41 4.67
CA THR A 51 -15.03 -8.82 4.29
C THR A 51 -13.64 -9.32 4.67
N GLY A 52 -13.39 -10.63 4.55
CA GLY A 52 -12.04 -11.19 4.76
C GLY A 52 -10.98 -10.56 3.85
N SER A 53 -11.32 -10.27 2.59
CA SER A 53 -10.39 -9.67 1.63
C SER A 53 -10.17 -8.18 1.89
N THR A 54 -11.21 -7.42 2.23
CA THR A 54 -11.05 -5.98 2.51
C THR A 54 -10.29 -5.74 3.81
N ARG A 55 -10.40 -6.62 4.81
CA ARG A 55 -9.57 -6.57 6.02
C ARG A 55 -8.09 -6.74 5.71
N ARG A 56 -7.73 -7.67 4.82
CA ARG A 56 -6.34 -7.84 4.36
C ARG A 56 -5.84 -6.59 3.63
N LEU A 57 -6.65 -6.04 2.73
CA LEU A 57 -6.34 -4.79 2.04
C LEU A 57 -6.13 -3.61 3.01
N CYS A 58 -6.99 -3.47 4.03
CA CYS A 58 -6.85 -2.41 5.05
C CYS A 58 -5.60 -2.59 5.91
N ARG A 59 -5.33 -3.81 6.39
CA ARG A 59 -4.08 -4.12 7.14
C ARG A 59 -2.84 -3.79 6.32
N PHE A 60 -2.83 -4.18 5.04
CA PHE A 60 -1.75 -3.86 4.12
C PHE A 60 -1.55 -2.34 3.97
N ALA A 61 -2.62 -1.59 3.72
CA ALA A 61 -2.54 -0.14 3.57
C ALA A 61 -2.10 0.58 4.85
N PHE A 62 -2.60 0.16 6.02
CA PHE A 62 -2.18 0.70 7.32
C PHE A 62 -0.72 0.35 7.61
N ASN A 63 -0.26 -0.84 7.21
CA ASN A 63 1.14 -1.19 7.33
C ASN A 63 2.04 -0.32 6.44
N LEU A 64 1.62 -0.02 5.19
CA LEU A 64 2.36 0.91 4.34
C LEU A 64 2.35 2.36 4.85
N TRP A 65 1.32 2.76 5.60
CA TRP A 65 1.23 4.10 6.19
C TRP A 65 2.41 4.39 7.13
N ASN A 66 2.60 3.58 8.18
CA ASN A 66 3.63 3.80 9.19
C ASN A 66 4.13 2.52 9.88
N GLY A 67 3.94 1.35 9.26
CA GLY A 67 4.28 0.07 9.86
C GLY A 67 3.23 -0.45 10.85
N TRP A 68 2.04 0.17 10.91
CA TRP A 68 0.97 -0.26 11.81
C TRP A 68 0.64 -1.75 11.62
N THR A 69 0.40 -2.41 12.75
CA THR A 69 -0.10 -3.77 12.86
C THR A 69 -1.13 -3.84 13.97
N GLU A 70 -2.12 -4.72 13.84
CA GLU A 70 -3.11 -4.94 14.91
C GLU A 70 -2.46 -5.67 16.08
N GLU A 71 -2.49 -5.06 17.27
CA GLU A 71 -1.89 -5.64 18.49
C GLU A 71 -2.50 -7.01 18.83
N GLY A 72 -1.63 -7.99 19.12
CA GLY A 72 -2.02 -9.38 19.37
C GLY A 72 -2.52 -10.13 18.12
N LYS A 73 -2.43 -9.49 16.95
CA LYS A 73 -2.90 -9.95 15.65
C LYS A 73 -1.93 -9.59 14.52
N GLU A 74 -0.66 -9.43 14.86
CA GLU A 74 0.43 -9.00 13.97
C GLU A 74 0.66 -10.01 12.85
N GLN A 75 0.42 -11.30 13.10
CA GLN A 75 0.53 -12.37 12.09
C GLN A 75 -0.31 -12.10 10.85
N TYR A 76 -1.43 -11.36 10.97
CA TYR A 76 -2.27 -11.02 9.83
C TYR A 76 -1.70 -9.94 8.92
N SER A 77 -0.60 -9.31 9.32
CA SER A 77 0.19 -8.38 8.49
C SER A 77 1.38 -9.08 7.83
N ALA A 78 1.59 -10.38 8.08
CA ALA A 78 2.60 -11.15 7.40
C ALA A 78 2.19 -11.44 5.93
N PRO A 79 3.14 -11.59 5.00
CA PRO A 79 2.84 -11.88 3.60
C PRO A 79 1.91 -13.07 3.39
N TYR A 80 2.07 -14.14 4.18
CA TYR A 80 1.21 -15.32 4.13
C TYR A 80 -0.28 -14.98 4.29
N GLN A 81 -0.61 -14.06 5.19
CA GLN A 81 -2.00 -13.66 5.46
C GLN A 81 -2.48 -12.56 4.50
N LEU A 82 -1.63 -11.59 4.18
CA LEU A 82 -2.02 -10.43 3.35
C LEU A 82 -2.30 -10.81 1.90
N PHE A 83 -1.44 -11.62 1.28
CA PHE A 83 -1.50 -11.91 -0.16
C PHE A 83 -2.47 -13.05 -0.50
N ASP A 84 -3.10 -13.67 0.49
CA ASP A 84 -4.17 -14.66 0.35
C ASP A 84 -5.52 -13.99 0.00
N CYS A 85 -5.56 -13.24 -1.11
CA CYS A 85 -6.78 -12.65 -1.67
C CYS A 85 -6.60 -12.21 -3.14
N GLY A 86 -7.71 -11.99 -3.84
CA GLY A 86 -7.71 -11.51 -5.23
C GLY A 86 -7.13 -10.11 -5.46
N PHE A 87 -6.78 -9.37 -4.39
CA PHE A 87 -6.16 -8.06 -4.50
C PHE A 87 -4.63 -8.10 -4.63
N ALA A 88 -4.00 -9.26 -4.36
CA ALA A 88 -2.56 -9.43 -4.36
C ALA A 88 -1.83 -8.89 -5.61
N PRO A 89 -2.36 -9.04 -6.85
CA PRO A 89 -1.71 -8.47 -8.03
C PRO A 89 -1.53 -6.94 -7.99
N TYR A 90 -2.41 -6.23 -7.29
CA TYR A 90 -2.38 -4.77 -7.20
C TYR A 90 -1.48 -4.25 -6.06
N PHE A 91 -1.09 -5.09 -5.10
CA PHE A 91 -0.30 -4.67 -3.93
C PHE A 91 1.11 -4.21 -4.31
N PHE A 92 1.69 -4.78 -5.36
CA PHE A 92 3.02 -4.40 -5.83
C PHE A 92 3.11 -2.93 -6.26
N GLU A 93 2.04 -2.38 -6.84
CA GLU A 93 2.02 -0.96 -7.21
C GLU A 93 1.93 -0.07 -5.97
N ALA A 94 1.17 -0.47 -4.94
CA ALA A 94 1.16 0.26 -3.67
C ALA A 94 2.55 0.28 -3.00
N ILE A 95 3.28 -0.85 -3.03
CA ILE A 95 4.66 -0.94 -2.53
C ILE A 95 5.58 -0.02 -3.34
N ARG A 96 5.43 0.00 -4.67
CA ARG A 96 6.20 0.88 -5.57
C ARG A 96 5.96 2.36 -5.26
N LEU A 97 4.71 2.75 -5.02
CA LEU A 97 4.35 4.10 -4.61
C LEU A 97 4.94 4.46 -3.24
N ARG A 98 4.99 3.50 -2.31
CA ARG A 98 5.55 3.69 -0.96
C ARG A 98 7.07 3.83 -0.96
N TYR A 99 7.75 3.06 -1.81
CA TYR A 99 9.20 2.91 -1.83
C TYR A 99 9.79 3.22 -3.22
N PRO A 100 9.54 4.43 -3.77
CA PRO A 100 9.91 4.74 -5.14
C PRO A 100 11.41 4.60 -5.38
N GLU A 101 12.24 4.99 -4.41
CA GLU A 101 13.71 4.90 -4.45
C GLU A 101 14.22 3.48 -4.72
N TYR A 102 13.56 2.49 -4.12
CA TYR A 102 13.95 1.07 -4.20
C TYR A 102 13.39 0.38 -5.44
N CYS A 103 12.38 0.97 -6.09
CA CYS A 103 11.73 0.41 -7.27
C CYS A 103 12.19 1.04 -8.60
N ARG A 104 13.10 2.03 -8.57
CA ARG A 104 13.66 2.68 -9.77
C ARG A 104 14.42 1.73 -10.69
N SER A 105 15.12 0.72 -10.16
CA SER A 105 15.95 -0.19 -10.95
C SER A 105 15.16 -1.08 -11.91
N LEU A 106 13.90 -1.36 -11.61
CA LEU A 106 12.97 -2.11 -12.49
C LEU A 106 12.55 -1.31 -13.74
N GLN A 107 12.80 0.00 -13.79
CA GLN A 107 12.51 0.83 -14.97
C GLN A 107 13.65 0.85 -16.00
N ARG A 108 14.85 0.34 -15.68
CA ARG A 108 15.83 0.06 -16.74
C ARG A 108 15.42 -1.25 -17.40
N PRO A 109 14.98 -1.24 -18.67
CA PRO A 109 14.88 -2.49 -19.39
C PRO A 109 16.29 -3.09 -19.42
N LEU A 110 16.42 -4.38 -19.12
CA LEU A 110 17.65 -5.15 -19.35
C LEU A 110 18.05 -5.23 -20.84
N PHE A 111 17.38 -4.49 -21.73
CA PHE A 111 17.72 -4.32 -23.13
C PHE A 111 18.85 -3.31 -23.35
N LEU A 112 19.98 -3.50 -22.68
CA LEU A 112 21.28 -2.97 -23.11
C LEU A 112 22.37 -3.99 -22.76
N SER A 113 22.20 -5.21 -23.25
CA SER A 113 23.31 -6.12 -23.50
C SER A 113 23.18 -6.75 -24.89
N GLU A 114 22.90 -5.94 -25.91
CA GLU A 114 23.35 -6.26 -27.26
C GLU A 114 24.72 -5.61 -27.44
N GLY A 115 25.77 -6.42 -27.36
CA GLY A 115 27.12 -5.88 -27.28
C GLY A 115 28.27 -6.88 -27.23
N LYS A 116 28.31 -7.81 -28.20
CA LYS A 116 29.53 -8.14 -28.97
C LYS A 116 30.63 -9.01 -28.29
N GLU A 117 30.55 -10.32 -28.50
CA GLU A 117 31.71 -11.21 -28.69
C GLU A 117 31.29 -12.23 -29.78
N ARG A 118 31.67 -12.02 -31.03
CA ARG A 118 32.85 -12.58 -31.74
C ARG A 118 32.93 -14.09 -31.70
#